data_AF-A0A8X8WEV0-F1
#
_entry.id   AF-A0A8X8WEV0-F1
#
_cell.length_a   1.000
_cell.length_b   1.000
_cell.length_c   1.000
_cell.angle_alpha   90.00
_cell.angle_beta   90.00
_cell.angle_gamma   90.00
#
_symmetry.space_group_name_H-M   'P 1'
#
loop_
_entity.id
_entity.type
_entity.pdbx_description
1 polymer ?
#
loop_
_entity_poly.entity_id
_entity_poly.type
_entity_poly.pdbx_seq_one_letter_code
_entity_poly.pdbx_strand_id
1 'polypeptide(L)'
;MIQLSLDGKRLYVTNSLFSPWDRQFYPEMVEKGSHMLQVDVDTERGGLEINPRFFVDFGAEPDGPSLAHEMRYPGGDCTSDIWL
;
A
#
# COMPACT_ATOMS: atom_id res chain seq x y z
N MET A 1 1.09 4.21 -2.87
CA MET A 1 1.09 3.41 -4.13
C MET A 1 0.04 2.31 -4.04
N ILE A 2 -0.33 1.69 -5.16
CA ILE A 2 -1.29 0.57 -5.22
C ILE A 2 -0.65 -0.66 -5.85
N GLN A 3 -0.95 -1.86 -5.39
CA GLN A 3 -0.43 -3.09 -5.98
C GLN A 3 -1.47 -4.20 -6.01
N LEU A 4 -1.78 -4.71 -7.20
CA LEU A 4 -2.80 -5.75 -7.40
C LEU A 4 -2.14 -7.13 -7.43
N SER A 5 -2.75 -8.09 -6.73
CA SER A 5 -2.34 -9.49 -6.79
C SER A 5 -2.58 -10.08 -8.17
N LEU A 6 -1.79 -11.07 -8.56
CA LEU A 6 -1.92 -11.74 -9.87
C LEU A 6 -3.30 -12.38 -10.11
N ASP A 7 -3.98 -12.83 -9.05
CA ASP A 7 -5.35 -13.35 -9.15
C ASP A 7 -6.43 -12.26 -9.17
N GLY A 8 -6.05 -10.98 -9.07
CA GLY A 8 -6.93 -9.82 -9.11
C GLY A 8 -7.79 -9.61 -7.87
N LYS A 9 -7.62 -10.41 -6.80
CA LYS A 9 -8.53 -10.41 -5.63
C LYS A 9 -8.10 -9.51 -4.48
N ARG A 10 -6.84 -9.06 -4.45
CA ARG A 10 -6.27 -8.29 -3.34
C ARG A 10 -5.51 -7.09 -3.89
N LEU A 11 -5.96 -5.90 -3.52
CA LEU A 11 -5.31 -4.64 -3.84
C LEU A 11 -4.69 -4.06 -2.57
N TYR A 12 -3.37 -3.95 -2.52
CA TYR A 12 -2.68 -3.35 -1.38
C TYR A 12 -2.37 -1.89 -1.69
N VAL A 13 -2.51 -1.03 -0.69
CA VAL A 13 -2.33 0.41 -0.84
C VAL A 13 -1.45 0.97 0.26
N THR A 14 -0.57 1.91 -0.10
CA THR A 14 0.25 2.72 0.80
C THR A 14 0.00 4.21 0.55
N ASN A 15 0.24 5.04 1.56
CA ASN A 15 -0.17 6.45 1.57
C ASN A 15 0.96 7.48 1.49
N SER A 16 2.24 7.09 1.44
CA SER A 16 3.36 7.99 1.15
C SER A 16 3.59 8.15 -0.35
N LEU A 17 3.99 9.35 -0.81
CA LEU A 17 4.31 9.65 -2.20
C LEU A 17 5.76 10.11 -2.36
N PHE A 18 6.10 11.24 -1.74
CA PHE A 18 7.42 11.87 -1.85
C PHE A 18 7.61 12.80 -0.66
N SER A 19 8.68 12.59 0.12
CA SER A 19 8.79 13.16 1.46
C SER A 19 8.68 14.70 1.57
N PRO A 20 9.17 15.52 0.61
CA PRO A 20 8.91 16.96 0.64
C PRO A 20 7.43 17.32 0.47
N TRP A 21 6.70 16.58 -0.38
CA TRP A 21 5.27 16.80 -0.63
C TRP A 21 4.44 16.25 0.53
N ASP A 22 4.80 15.08 1.05
CA ASP A 22 4.13 14.50 2.23
C ASP A 22 4.24 15.44 3.42
N ARG A 23 5.41 16.07 3.63
CA ARG A 23 5.59 17.09 4.67
C ARG A 23 4.74 18.35 4.44
N GLN A 24 4.53 18.74 3.17
CA GLN A 24 3.72 19.91 2.84
C GLN A 24 2.23 19.68 3.05
N PHE A 25 1.71 18.53 2.61
CA PHE A 25 0.27 18.26 2.56
C PHE A 25 -0.23 17.41 3.73
N TYR A 26 0.62 16.54 4.28
CA TYR A 26 0.27 15.57 5.33
C TYR A 26 1.35 15.51 6.42
N PRO A 27 1.70 16.63 7.07
CA PRO A 27 2.78 16.68 8.07
C PRO A 27 2.60 15.67 9.20
N GLU A 28 1.37 15.46 9.66
CA GLU A 28 1.07 14.47 10.70
C GLU A 28 1.37 13.02 10.28
N MET A 29 1.19 12.68 9.00
CA MET A 29 1.54 11.35 8.50
C MET A 29 3.06 11.15 8.54
N VAL A 30 3.84 12.20 8.28
CA VAL A 30 5.31 12.12 8.37
C VAL A 30 5.77 11.88 9.81
N GLU A 31 5.07 12.46 10.79
CA GLU A 31 5.37 12.28 12.20
C GLU A 31 4.90 10.93 12.77
N LYS A 32 3.80 10.39 12.25
CA LYS A 32 3.18 9.15 12.76
C LYS A 32 3.60 7.90 11.98
N GLY A 33 4.06 8.06 10.75
CA GLY A 33 4.37 6.96 9.85
C GLY A 33 3.28 6.75 8.80
N SER A 34 3.69 6.11 7.71
CA SER A 34 2.79 5.65 6.67
C SER A 34 2.12 4.33 7.06
N HIS A 35 1.14 3.91 6.26
CA HIS A 35 0.39 2.68 6.51
C HIS A 35 0.26 1.86 5.23
N MET A 36 0.01 0.57 5.40
CA MET A 36 -0.48 -0.31 4.33
C MET A 36 -1.84 -0.89 4.70
N LEU A 37 -2.75 -0.86 3.73
CA LEU A 37 -4.07 -1.47 3.82
C LEU A 37 -4.23 -2.49 2.70
N GLN A 38 -5.12 -3.46 2.90
CA GLN A 38 -5.60 -4.35 1.84
C GLN A 38 -7.06 -4.01 1.53
N VAL A 39 -7.38 -3.97 0.26
CA VAL A 39 -8.73 -3.86 -0.29
C VAL A 39 -9.06 -5.18 -0.97
N ASP A 40 -10.17 -5.79 -0.56
CA ASP A 40 -10.73 -6.97 -1.19
C ASP A 40 -11.44 -6.55 -2.48
N VAL A 41 -11.16 -7.26 -3.58
CA VAL A 41 -11.69 -6.99 -4.92
C VAL A 41 -12.69 -8.09 -5.29
N ASP A 42 -13.96 -7.73 -5.46
CA ASP A 42 -14.97 -8.66 -5.96
C ASP A 42 -14.89 -8.74 -7.49
N THR A 43 -14.25 -9.79 -7.99
CA THR A 43 -14.07 -10.01 -9.44
C THR A 43 -15.30 -10.60 -10.13
N GLU A 44 -16.31 -11.05 -9.38
CA GLU A 44 -17.52 -11.68 -9.94
C GLU A 44 -18.66 -10.68 -10.10
N ARG A 45 -18.88 -9.85 -9.07
CA ARG A 45 -19.98 -8.87 -9.03
C ARG A 45 -19.49 -7.43 -9.20
N GLY A 46 -18.19 -7.21 -9.10
CA GLY A 46 -17.60 -5.88 -9.02
C GLY A 46 -17.73 -5.29 -7.61
N GLY A 47 -16.79 -4.42 -7.25
CA GLY A 47 -16.77 -3.74 -5.97
C GLY A 47 -15.42 -3.83 -5.28
N LEU A 48 -15.23 -2.93 -4.32
CA LEU A 48 -14.02 -2.82 -3.49
C LEU A 48 -14.45 -2.61 -2.04
N GLU A 49 -13.87 -3.39 -1.13
CA GLU A 49 -14.10 -3.27 0.30
C GLU A 49 -12.77 -3.26 1.06
N ILE A 50 -12.62 -2.38 2.05
CA ILE A 50 -11.43 -2.39 2.90
C ILE A 50 -11.46 -3.66 3.76
N ASN A 51 -10.39 -4.45 3.75
CA ASN A 51 -10.27 -5.62 4.61
C ASN A 51 -9.92 -5.19 6.05
N PRO A 52 -10.84 -5.30 7.03
CA PRO A 52 -10.60 -4.84 8.40
C PRO A 52 -9.61 -5.73 9.17
N ARG A 53 -9.21 -6.87 8.61
CA ARG A 53 -8.27 -7.81 9.22
C ARG A 53 -6.83 -7.58 8.80
N PHE A 54 -6.57 -6.65 7.89
CA PHE A 54 -5.23 -6.34 7.39
C PHE A 54 -4.91 -4.86 7.57
N PHE A 55 -3.86 -4.60 8.35
CA PHE A 55 -3.31 -3.27 8.56
C PHE A 55 -1.84 -3.39 8.94
N VAL A 56 -0.98 -2.64 8.26
CA VAL A 56 0.43 -2.49 8.64
C VAL A 56 0.68 -1.03 8.98
N ASP A 57 1.22 -0.81 10.17
CA ASP A 57 1.59 0.50 10.68
C ASP A 57 3.12 0.62 10.66
N PHE A 58 3.64 1.54 9.85
CA PHE A 58 5.08 1.80 9.75
C PHE A 58 5.56 2.90 10.74
N GLY A 59 4.73 3.29 11.71
CA GLY A 59 5.09 4.25 12.75
C GLY A 59 6.06 3.71 13.79
N ALA A 60 6.05 2.39 14.02
CA ALA A 60 6.83 1.72 15.07
C ALA A 60 8.11 1.03 14.55
N GLU A 61 8.61 1.44 13.38
CA GLU A 61 9.87 0.91 12.83
C GLU A 61 11.07 1.25 13.75
N PRO A 62 12.16 0.45 13.75
CA PRO A 62 13.24 0.57 14.74
C PRO A 62 13.90 1.96 14.84
N ASP A 63 13.98 2.67 13.71
CA ASP A 63 14.61 3.99 13.60
C ASP A 63 13.58 5.13 13.55
N GLY A 64 12.33 4.84 13.91
CA GLY A 64 11.21 5.77 13.91
C GLY A 64 10.31 5.67 12.67
N PRO A 65 9.34 6.59 12.54
CA PRO A 65 8.28 6.51 11.53
C PRO A 65 8.82 6.41 10.10
N SER A 66 8.33 5.42 9.36
CA SER A 66 8.75 5.16 7.98
C SER A 66 7.67 5.52 6.95
N LEU A 67 8.12 5.97 5.78
CA LEU A 67 7.29 6.44 4.66
C LEU A 67 7.29 5.42 3.51
N ALA A 68 6.60 4.29 3.71
CA ALA A 68 6.45 3.20 2.75
C ALA A 68 5.75 3.68 1.47
N HIS A 69 6.45 3.53 0.35
CA HIS A 69 5.95 3.92 -0.96
C HIS A 69 5.56 2.70 -1.80
N GLU A 70 6.54 1.95 -2.31
CA GLU A 70 6.31 0.81 -3.20
C GLU A 70 6.34 -0.53 -2.46
N MET A 71 5.65 -1.53 -2.99
CA MET A 71 5.69 -2.91 -2.51
C MET A 71 5.77 -3.88 -3.70
N ARG A 72 6.42 -5.02 -3.47
CA ARG A 72 6.64 -6.06 -4.48
C ARG A 72 6.23 -7.42 -3.94
N TYR A 73 5.46 -8.16 -4.72
CA TYR A 73 5.02 -9.49 -4.33
C TYR A 73 6.15 -10.52 -4.53
N PRO A 74 6.31 -11.49 -3.62
CA PRO A 74 7.12 -12.66 -3.89
C PRO A 74 6.54 -13.40 -5.12
N GLY A 75 7.35 -13.54 -6.17
CA GLY A 75 6.93 -14.21 -7.41
C GLY A 75 6.20 -13.33 -8.43
N GLY A 76 6.15 -12.01 -8.23
CA GLY A 76 5.62 -11.05 -9.20
C GLY A 76 4.21 -10.54 -8.88
N ASP A 77 3.93 -9.35 -9.39
CA ASP A 77 2.67 -8.60 -9.28
C ASP A 77 2.33 -7.95 -10.62
N CYS A 78 1.15 -7.32 -10.70
CA CYS A 78 0.64 -6.74 -11.95
C CYS A 78 1.49 -5.57 -12.49
N THR A 79 2.55 -5.15 -11.80
CA THR A 79 3.44 -4.05 -12.25
C THR A 79 4.91 -4.45 -12.36
N SER A 80 5.29 -5.67 -11.94
CA SER A 80 6.68 -6.12 -12.00
C SER A 80 7.03 -6.86 -13.28
N ASP A 81 6.08 -7.55 -13.89
CA ASP A 81 6.34 -8.50 -14.96
C ASP A 81 5.82 -8.01 -16.32
N ILE A 82 6.65 -8.17 -17.35
CA ILE A 82 6.29 -7.90 -18.75
C ILE A 82 6.36 -9.24 -19.49
N TRP A 83 5.25 -9.63 -20.11
CA TRP A 83 5.13 -10.87 -20.88
C TRP A 83 5.43 -10.60 -22.37
N LEU A 84 6.06 -11.56 -23.06
CA LEU A 84 6.40 -11.49 -24.49
C LEU A 84 5.36 -12.22 -25.37
#